data_AF-A0A195B1C9-F1
#
_entry.id   AF-A0A195B1C9-F1
#
_cell.length_a   1.000
_cell.length_b   1.000
_cell.length_c   1.000
_cell.angle_alpha   90.00
_cell.angle_beta   90.00
_cell.angle_gamma   90.00
#
_symmetry.space_group_name_H-M   'P 1'
#
loop_
_entity.id
_entity.type
_entity.pdbx_description
1 polymer ?
#
loop_
_entity_poly.entity_id
_entity_poly.type
_entity_poly.pdbx_seq_one_letter_code
_entity_poly.pdbx_strand_id
1 'polypeptide(L)'
;MTTLLAKLNLDVKTLPNDIKEGLEKVSSILKAEKLFEFDETSLQVVRERKIIEEKRREREEKQMSVQYNKLFRNCTQLQTKLDHLQNAIDILKNSTDFTEEDKNDVYCNKVFLSTKLKEYQQTVEKLEKDLSDMQVDEFYSKKILNKYKLYLEKTRNLAELNQSLAQYEDLPPNLLQAKLLIEGKRKEYEKLEQIFLEKSQEI
;
A
#
# COMPACT_ATOMS: atom_id res chain seq x y z
N MET A 1 -65.03 64.52 -27.68
CA MET A 1 -64.98 65.05 -29.06
C MET A 1 -65.84 66.31 -29.18
N THR A 2 -67.13 66.27 -28.83
CA THR A 2 -68.07 67.42 -28.88
C THR A 2 -67.66 68.63 -28.03
N THR A 3 -67.14 68.43 -26.81
CA THR A 3 -66.67 69.51 -25.92
C THR A 3 -65.38 70.20 -26.39
N LEU A 4 -64.54 69.47 -27.12
CA LEU A 4 -63.26 69.93 -27.67
C LEU A 4 -63.49 70.80 -28.92
N LEU A 5 -64.35 70.32 -29.80
CA LEU A 5 -64.76 71.00 -31.02
C LEU A 5 -65.53 72.30 -30.71
N ALA A 6 -66.38 72.28 -29.68
CA ALA A 6 -67.12 73.45 -29.21
C ALA A 6 -66.20 74.54 -28.62
N LYS A 7 -65.14 74.17 -27.88
CA LYS A 7 -64.14 75.13 -27.36
C LYS A 7 -63.22 75.70 -28.45
N LEU A 8 -63.01 74.96 -29.55
CA LEU A 8 -62.13 75.35 -30.66
C LEU A 8 -62.86 76.11 -31.78
N ASN A 9 -64.17 76.33 -31.68
CA ASN A 9 -65.00 76.99 -32.71
C ASN A 9 -64.85 76.39 -34.12
N LEU A 10 -64.73 75.07 -34.22
CA LEU A 10 -64.54 74.37 -35.50
C LEU A 10 -65.79 73.60 -35.91
N ASP A 11 -66.30 73.88 -37.13
CA ASP A 11 -67.43 73.15 -37.70
C ASP A 11 -66.97 71.83 -38.33
N VAL A 12 -67.52 70.72 -37.83
CA VAL A 12 -67.11 69.34 -38.15
C VAL A 12 -67.33 69.00 -39.63
N LYS A 13 -68.25 69.73 -40.30
CA LYS A 13 -68.67 69.45 -41.67
C LYS A 13 -67.69 69.99 -42.73
N THR A 14 -66.84 70.97 -42.40
CA THR A 14 -65.93 71.62 -43.36
C THR A 14 -64.48 71.16 -43.26
N LEU A 15 -64.16 70.23 -42.35
CA LEU A 15 -62.79 69.80 -42.10
C LEU A 15 -62.32 68.67 -43.04
N PRO A 16 -61.11 68.78 -43.63
CA PRO A 16 -60.43 67.71 -44.36
C PRO A 16 -60.29 66.40 -43.57
N ASN A 17 -60.26 65.26 -44.26
CA ASN A 17 -60.22 63.94 -43.63
C ASN A 17 -58.96 63.71 -42.77
N ASP A 18 -57.80 64.23 -43.19
CA ASP A 18 -56.56 64.13 -42.41
C ASP A 18 -56.64 64.84 -41.05
N ILE A 19 -57.41 65.94 -40.98
CA ILE A 19 -57.63 66.69 -39.74
C ILE A 19 -58.59 65.94 -38.82
N LYS A 20 -59.59 65.24 -39.37
CA LYS A 20 -60.52 64.40 -38.60
C LYS A 20 -59.78 63.23 -37.95
N GLU A 21 -58.91 62.53 -38.69
CA GLU A 21 -58.10 61.44 -38.14
C GLU A 21 -57.13 61.93 -37.06
N GLY A 22 -56.47 63.07 -37.29
CA GLY A 22 -55.62 63.71 -36.29
C GLY A 22 -56.37 64.06 -35.01
N LEU A 23 -57.59 64.59 -35.12
CA LEU A 23 -58.43 64.95 -33.98
C LEU A 23 -58.94 63.72 -33.21
N GLU A 24 -59.23 62.62 -33.89
CA GLU A 24 -59.58 61.34 -33.26
C GLU A 24 -58.41 60.74 -32.49
N LYS A 25 -57.19 60.80 -33.04
CA LYS A 25 -55.96 60.39 -32.34
C LYS A 25 -55.75 61.24 -31.08
N VAL A 26 -55.86 62.56 -31.20
CA VAL A 26 -55.74 63.48 -30.06
C VAL A 26 -56.82 63.20 -29.01
N SER A 27 -58.08 62.98 -29.41
CA SER A 27 -59.15 62.62 -28.48
C SER A 27 -58.90 61.28 -27.78
N SER A 28 -58.25 60.32 -28.43
CA SER A 28 -57.91 59.02 -27.85
C SER A 28 -56.78 59.14 -26.82
N ILE A 29 -55.75 59.94 -27.12
CA ILE A 29 -54.65 60.26 -26.20
C ILE A 29 -55.20 60.94 -24.94
N LEU A 30 -56.09 61.92 -25.11
CA LEU A 30 -56.70 62.64 -24.00
C LEU A 30 -57.57 61.76 -23.11
N LYS A 31 -58.32 60.81 -23.71
CA LYS A 31 -59.07 59.80 -22.94
C LYS A 31 -58.16 58.89 -22.15
N ALA A 32 -57.03 58.46 -22.74
CA ALA A 32 -56.05 57.63 -22.06
C ALA A 32 -55.39 58.37 -20.89
N GLU A 33 -55.10 59.66 -21.05
CA GLU A 33 -54.54 60.55 -20.02
C GLU A 33 -55.62 61.13 -19.07
N LYS A 34 -56.89 60.71 -19.21
CA LYS A 34 -58.05 61.16 -18.38
C LYS A 34 -58.27 62.68 -18.38
N LEU A 35 -57.95 63.35 -19.47
CA LEU A 35 -58.11 64.81 -19.66
C LEU A 35 -59.46 65.11 -20.32
N PHE A 36 -60.48 65.29 -19.47
CA PHE A 36 -61.86 65.56 -19.93
C PHE A 36 -62.19 67.05 -20.02
N GLU A 37 -61.45 67.89 -19.29
CA GLU A 37 -61.65 69.35 -19.24
C GLU A 37 -60.38 70.09 -19.66
N PHE A 38 -60.54 70.99 -20.64
CA PHE A 38 -59.49 71.90 -21.12
C PHE A 38 -59.46 73.17 -20.26
N ASP A 39 -59.06 73.01 -19.01
CA ASP A 39 -58.75 74.12 -18.10
C ASP A 39 -57.25 74.06 -17.75
N GLU A 40 -56.61 75.21 -17.65
CA GLU A 40 -55.18 75.31 -17.34
C GLU A 40 -54.86 74.67 -15.99
N THR A 41 -55.73 74.90 -15.00
CA THR A 41 -55.65 74.30 -13.66
C THR A 41 -55.74 72.78 -13.72
N SER A 42 -56.69 72.24 -14.50
CA SER A 42 -56.89 70.79 -14.65
C SER A 42 -55.69 70.10 -15.32
N LEU A 43 -55.09 70.74 -16.34
CA LEU A 43 -53.87 70.24 -16.99
C LEU A 43 -52.66 70.28 -16.04
N GLN A 44 -52.51 71.36 -15.26
CA GLN A 44 -51.45 71.46 -14.26
C GLN A 44 -51.59 70.39 -13.18
N VAL A 45 -52.80 70.13 -12.69
CA VAL A 45 -53.08 69.06 -11.70
C VAL A 45 -52.72 67.68 -12.25
N VAL A 46 -53.06 67.37 -13.50
CA VAL A 46 -52.71 66.07 -14.11
C VAL A 46 -51.20 65.93 -14.30
N ARG A 47 -50.50 67.00 -14.70
CA ARG A 47 -49.04 67.01 -14.81
C ARG A 47 -48.37 66.74 -13.47
N GLU A 48 -48.79 67.42 -12.41
CA GLU A 48 -48.24 67.23 -11.06
C GLU A 48 -48.53 65.82 -10.54
N ARG A 49 -49.73 65.28 -10.78
CA ARG A 49 -50.06 63.88 -10.44
C ARG A 49 -49.12 62.89 -11.13
N LYS A 50 -48.78 63.11 -12.40
CA LYS A 50 -47.85 62.26 -13.15
C LYS A 50 -46.44 62.31 -12.56
N ILE A 51 -45.96 63.51 -12.20
CA ILE A 51 -44.66 63.70 -11.54
C ILE A 51 -44.63 63.02 -10.17
N ILE A 52 -45.70 63.12 -9.38
CA ILE A 52 -45.81 62.47 -8.07
C ILE A 52 -45.79 60.94 -8.23
N GLU A 53 -46.53 60.40 -9.19
CA GLU A 53 -46.60 58.96 -9.44
C GLU A 53 -45.26 58.39 -9.93
N GLU A 54 -44.56 59.12 -10.81
CA GLU A 54 -43.23 58.76 -11.28
C GLU A 54 -42.20 58.75 -10.14
N LYS A 55 -42.20 59.81 -9.31
CA LYS A 55 -41.35 59.86 -8.10
C LYS A 55 -41.69 58.75 -7.10
N ARG A 56 -42.97 58.36 -6.99
CA ARG A 56 -43.39 57.23 -6.14
C ARG A 56 -42.81 55.92 -6.69
N ARG A 57 -42.96 55.67 -7.98
CA ARG A 57 -42.42 54.48 -8.64
C ARG A 57 -40.91 54.37 -8.49
N GLU A 58 -40.17 55.46 -8.69
CA GLU A 58 -38.72 55.48 -8.49
C GLU A 58 -38.31 55.12 -7.05
N ARG A 59 -39.08 55.58 -6.05
CA ARG A 59 -38.82 55.24 -4.64
C ARG A 59 -39.05 53.76 -4.37
N GLU A 60 -40.15 53.22 -4.88
CA GLU A 60 -40.49 51.80 -4.75
C GLU A 60 -39.42 50.93 -5.43
N GLU A 61 -38.99 51.30 -6.64
CA GLU A 61 -37.93 50.59 -7.37
C GLU A 61 -36.58 50.64 -6.63
N LYS A 62 -36.19 51.81 -6.10
CA LYS A 62 -34.98 51.95 -5.26
C LYS A 62 -35.07 51.08 -4.01
N GLN A 63 -36.22 51.06 -3.34
CA GLN A 63 -36.42 50.23 -2.16
C GLN A 63 -36.31 48.73 -2.50
N MET A 64 -36.92 48.29 -3.58
CA MET A 64 -36.83 46.92 -4.06
C MET A 64 -35.39 46.54 -4.43
N SER A 65 -34.66 47.43 -5.10
CA SER A 65 -33.25 47.21 -5.44
C SER A 65 -32.37 47.04 -4.20
N VAL A 66 -32.58 47.85 -3.16
CA VAL A 66 -31.85 47.71 -1.88
C VAL A 66 -32.16 46.37 -1.21
N GLN A 67 -33.43 45.95 -1.18
CA GLN A 67 -33.82 44.66 -0.60
C GLN A 67 -33.22 43.49 -1.38
N TYR A 68 -33.29 43.54 -2.72
CA TYR A 68 -32.70 42.54 -3.61
C TYR A 68 -31.20 42.41 -3.35
N ASN A 69 -30.46 43.52 -3.34
CA ASN A 69 -29.02 43.52 -3.10
C ASN A 69 -28.66 42.95 -1.73
N LYS A 70 -29.46 43.25 -0.69
CA LYS A 70 -29.27 42.69 0.65
C LYS A 70 -29.48 41.17 0.65
N LEU A 71 -30.56 40.69 0.04
CA LEU A 71 -30.85 39.26 -0.06
C LEU A 71 -29.78 38.53 -0.86
N PHE A 72 -29.36 39.09 -2.00
CA PHE A 72 -28.32 38.52 -2.84
C PHE A 72 -27.02 38.34 -2.07
N ARG A 73 -26.56 39.38 -1.35
CA ARG A 73 -25.36 39.29 -0.50
C ARG A 73 -25.48 38.19 0.55
N ASN A 74 -26.64 38.08 1.20
CA ASN A 74 -26.88 37.03 2.19
C ASN A 74 -26.84 35.63 1.55
N CYS A 75 -27.46 35.45 0.39
CA CYS A 75 -27.42 34.19 -0.35
C CYS A 75 -25.99 33.82 -0.74
N THR A 76 -25.19 34.77 -1.25
CA THR A 76 -23.78 34.53 -1.57
C THR A 76 -22.98 34.14 -0.32
N GLN A 77 -23.20 34.81 0.81
CA GLN A 77 -22.54 34.44 2.08
C GLN A 77 -22.93 33.04 2.55
N LEU A 78 -24.22 32.69 2.47
CA LEU A 78 -24.68 31.34 2.81
C LEU A 78 -24.10 30.28 1.87
N GLN A 79 -24.04 30.58 0.56
CA GLN A 79 -23.43 29.69 -0.42
C GLN A 79 -21.97 29.44 -0.08
N THR A 80 -21.18 30.50 0.18
CA THR A 80 -19.77 30.33 0.54
C THR A 80 -19.62 29.47 1.80
N LYS A 81 -20.46 29.67 2.83
CA LYS A 81 -20.43 28.82 4.04
C LYS A 81 -20.75 27.36 3.73
N LEU A 82 -21.72 27.12 2.86
CA LEU A 82 -22.09 25.78 2.42
C LEU A 82 -20.95 25.10 1.66
N ASP A 83 -20.28 25.82 0.77
CA ASP A 83 -19.11 25.31 0.04
C ASP A 83 -17.97 24.94 1.01
N HIS A 84 -17.73 25.77 2.05
CA HIS A 84 -16.73 25.46 3.08
C HIS A 84 -17.09 24.20 3.89
N LEU A 85 -18.39 24.04 4.24
CA LEU A 85 -18.86 22.84 4.94
C LEU A 85 -18.73 21.59 4.07
N GLN A 86 -19.05 21.70 2.78
CA GLN A 86 -18.88 20.60 1.84
C GLN A 86 -17.41 20.16 1.74
N ASN A 87 -16.50 21.12 1.59
CA ASN A 87 -15.06 20.84 1.58
C ASN A 87 -14.60 20.17 2.88
N ALA A 88 -15.09 20.63 4.04
CA ALA A 88 -14.75 20.02 5.33
C ALA A 88 -15.26 18.58 5.44
N ILE A 89 -16.48 18.30 4.93
CA ILE A 89 -17.04 16.94 4.86
C ILE A 89 -16.17 16.06 3.97
N ASP A 90 -15.76 16.54 2.79
CA ASP A 90 -14.95 15.77 1.85
C ASP A 90 -13.57 15.44 2.44
N ILE A 91 -12.94 16.38 3.15
CA ILE A 91 -11.69 16.15 3.89
C ILE A 91 -11.88 15.07 4.96
N LEU A 92 -12.97 15.16 5.74
CA LEU A 92 -13.24 14.20 6.80
C LEU A 92 -13.54 12.80 6.26
N LYS A 93 -14.27 12.72 5.14
CA LYS A 93 -14.53 11.46 4.44
C LYS A 93 -13.23 10.82 3.98
N ASN A 94 -12.39 11.56 3.27
CA ASN A 94 -11.08 11.07 2.83
C ASN A 94 -10.23 10.61 4.01
N SER A 95 -10.18 11.38 5.10
CA SER A 95 -9.46 10.97 6.30
C SER A 95 -10.01 9.68 6.91
N THR A 96 -11.33 9.47 6.86
CA THR A 96 -11.95 8.24 7.37
C THR A 96 -11.56 7.05 6.50
N ASP A 97 -11.65 7.20 5.19
CA ASP A 97 -11.26 6.17 4.20
C ASP A 97 -9.78 5.77 4.40
N PHE A 98 -8.87 6.73 4.54
CA PHE A 98 -7.45 6.46 4.86
C PHE A 98 -7.28 5.70 6.18
N THR A 99 -8.02 6.09 7.23
CA THR A 99 -7.92 5.37 8.52
C THR A 99 -8.49 3.96 8.47
N GLU A 100 -9.49 3.69 7.62
CA GLU A 100 -10.01 2.34 7.42
C GLU A 100 -9.02 1.47 6.64
N GLU A 101 -8.39 2.02 5.61
CA GLU A 101 -7.34 1.34 4.84
C GLU A 101 -6.14 1.00 5.73
N ASP A 102 -5.64 1.97 6.51
CA ASP A 102 -4.55 1.75 7.48
C ASP A 102 -4.91 0.69 8.53
N LYS A 103 -6.15 0.71 9.04
CA LYS A 103 -6.61 -0.32 10.00
C LYS A 103 -6.65 -1.71 9.37
N ASN A 104 -7.11 -1.80 8.13
CA ASN A 104 -7.15 -3.06 7.39
C ASN A 104 -5.74 -3.59 7.13
N ASP A 105 -4.79 -2.73 6.74
CA ASP A 105 -3.39 -3.14 6.53
C ASP A 105 -2.73 -3.60 7.83
N VAL A 106 -2.90 -2.85 8.93
CA VAL A 106 -2.41 -3.23 10.26
C VAL A 106 -3.01 -4.56 10.71
N TYR A 107 -4.31 -4.78 10.48
CA TYR A 107 -4.97 -6.04 10.82
C TYR A 107 -4.41 -7.21 9.99
N CYS A 108 -4.30 -7.06 8.68
CA CYS A 108 -3.72 -8.06 7.78
C CYS A 108 -2.28 -8.42 8.18
N ASN A 109 -1.46 -7.40 8.44
CA ASN A 109 -0.08 -7.59 8.91
C ASN A 109 -0.02 -8.33 10.25
N LYS A 110 -0.90 -7.98 11.19
CA LYS A 110 -0.99 -8.67 12.49
C LYS A 110 -1.39 -10.14 12.33
N VAL A 111 -2.36 -10.44 11.47
CA VAL A 111 -2.81 -11.82 11.20
C VAL A 111 -1.71 -12.62 10.52
N PHE A 112 -1.01 -12.03 9.55
CA PHE A 112 0.12 -12.66 8.88
C PHE A 112 1.25 -12.98 9.87
N LEU A 113 1.68 -11.99 10.66
CA LEU A 113 2.74 -12.17 11.66
C LEU A 113 2.34 -13.20 12.73
N SER A 114 1.09 -13.18 13.20
CA SER A 114 0.60 -14.16 14.19
C SER A 114 0.58 -15.58 13.62
N THR A 115 0.20 -15.75 12.36
CA THR A 115 0.20 -17.06 11.70
C THR A 115 1.64 -17.58 11.54
N LYS A 116 2.54 -16.73 11.05
CA LYS A 116 3.95 -17.06 10.89
C LYS A 116 4.65 -17.39 12.21
N LEU A 117 4.28 -16.71 13.29
CA LEU A 117 4.79 -17.02 14.64
C LEU A 117 4.34 -18.40 15.11
N LYS A 118 3.08 -18.78 14.86
CA LYS A 118 2.58 -20.13 15.16
C LYS A 118 3.31 -21.20 14.35
N GLU A 119 3.56 -20.97 13.07
CA GLU A 119 4.35 -21.88 12.23
C GLU A 119 5.77 -22.08 12.80
N TYR A 120 6.41 -21.00 13.23
CA TYR A 120 7.72 -21.09 13.87
C TYR A 120 7.67 -21.83 15.21
N GLN A 121 6.68 -21.59 16.06
CA GLN A 121 6.51 -22.35 17.30
C GLN A 121 6.35 -23.85 17.03
N GLN A 122 5.49 -24.23 16.08
CA GLN A 122 5.33 -25.63 15.69
C GLN A 122 6.63 -26.25 15.14
N THR A 123 7.40 -25.46 14.40
CA THR A 123 8.70 -25.91 13.87
C THR A 123 9.70 -26.13 15.00
N VAL A 124 9.74 -25.24 15.99
CA VAL A 124 10.59 -25.37 17.18
C VAL A 124 10.18 -26.58 17.99
N GLU A 125 8.90 -26.75 18.30
CA GLU A 125 8.38 -27.93 19.02
C GLU A 125 8.74 -29.24 18.31
N LYS A 126 8.64 -29.26 16.97
CA LYS A 126 9.05 -30.42 16.17
C LYS A 126 10.56 -30.65 16.26
N LEU A 127 11.39 -29.62 16.12
CA LEU A 127 12.85 -29.75 16.23
C LEU A 127 13.28 -30.19 17.62
N GLU A 128 12.69 -29.64 18.68
CA GLU A 128 12.95 -30.05 20.06
C GLU A 128 12.59 -31.52 20.29
N LYS A 129 11.44 -31.95 19.74
CA LYS A 129 11.04 -33.35 19.76
C LYS A 129 12.02 -34.22 18.97
N ASP A 130 12.38 -33.84 17.75
CA ASP A 130 13.33 -34.59 16.92
C ASP A 130 14.71 -34.72 17.62
N LEU A 131 15.13 -33.68 18.35
CA LEU A 131 16.38 -33.65 19.12
C LEU A 131 16.29 -34.56 20.36
N SER A 132 15.15 -34.57 21.05
CA SER A 132 14.86 -35.49 22.14
C SER A 132 14.77 -36.94 21.66
N ASP A 133 14.10 -37.19 20.53
CA ASP A 133 13.91 -38.50 19.91
C ASP A 133 15.22 -39.07 19.36
N MET A 134 16.12 -38.21 18.85
CA MET A 134 17.46 -38.62 18.46
C MET A 134 18.25 -39.23 19.62
N GLN A 135 17.84 -39.00 20.88
CA GLN A 135 18.50 -39.49 22.09
C GLN A 135 20.02 -39.45 21.92
N VAL A 136 20.54 -38.29 21.45
CA VAL A 136 21.98 -38.07 21.37
C VAL A 136 22.43 -37.90 22.81
N ASP A 137 22.64 -39.06 23.43
CA ASP A 137 23.24 -39.23 24.74
C ASP A 137 24.36 -38.18 24.84
N GLU A 138 24.40 -37.35 25.88
CA GLU A 138 25.44 -36.31 26.02
C GLU A 138 26.86 -36.93 25.94
N PHE A 139 26.92 -38.24 26.18
CA PHE A 139 28.06 -39.13 26.06
C PHE A 139 28.33 -39.69 24.65
N TYR A 140 27.54 -39.41 23.62
CA TYR A 140 27.74 -39.93 22.26
C TYR A 140 29.03 -39.39 21.65
N SER A 141 29.28 -38.08 21.85
CA SER A 141 30.55 -37.43 21.54
C SER A 141 31.72 -38.07 22.30
N LYS A 142 31.53 -38.38 23.59
CA LYS A 142 32.52 -39.04 24.45
C LYS A 142 32.78 -40.50 24.04
N LYS A 143 31.74 -41.24 23.61
CA LYS A 143 31.82 -42.61 23.07
C LYS A 143 32.57 -42.63 21.75
N ILE A 144 32.29 -41.68 20.84
CA ILE A 144 33.03 -41.52 19.58
C ILE A 144 34.50 -41.19 19.85
N LEU A 145 34.75 -40.24 20.76
CA LEU A 145 36.11 -39.86 21.15
C LEU A 145 36.88 -41.04 21.75
N ASN A 146 36.25 -41.82 22.62
CA ASN A 146 36.88 -43.00 23.23
C ASN A 146 37.18 -44.10 22.20
N LYS A 147 36.26 -44.35 21.24
CA LYS A 147 36.52 -45.28 20.13
C LYS A 147 37.70 -44.82 19.28
N TYR A 148 37.80 -43.52 19.01
CA TYR A 148 38.90 -42.95 18.23
C TYR A 148 40.24 -43.07 18.97
N LYS A 149 40.27 -42.81 20.29
CA LYS A 149 41.46 -43.03 21.12
C LYS A 149 41.91 -44.50 21.08
N LEU A 150 40.97 -45.43 21.24
CA LEU A 150 41.26 -46.86 21.16
C LEU A 150 41.80 -47.26 19.77
N TYR A 151 41.23 -46.71 18.71
CA TYR A 151 41.72 -46.93 17.35
C TYR A 151 43.18 -46.45 17.19
N LEU A 152 43.49 -45.23 17.66
CA LEU A 152 44.86 -44.70 17.62
C LEU A 152 45.86 -45.56 18.40
N GLU A 153 45.49 -46.05 19.58
CA GLU A 153 46.32 -46.99 20.34
C GLU A 153 46.56 -48.28 19.57
N LYS A 154 45.52 -48.86 18.96
CA LYS A 154 45.67 -50.07 18.14
C LYS A 154 46.56 -49.82 16.93
N THR A 155 46.42 -48.70 16.25
CA THR A 155 47.28 -48.34 15.12
C THR A 155 48.74 -48.15 15.55
N ARG A 156 48.97 -47.53 16.72
CA ARG A 156 50.32 -47.42 17.30
C ARG A 156 50.91 -48.79 17.60
N ASN A 157 50.17 -49.67 18.29
CA ASN A 157 50.63 -51.02 18.58
C ASN A 157 50.91 -51.83 17.31
N LEU A 158 50.12 -51.61 16.25
CA LEU A 158 50.32 -52.26 14.95
C LEU A 158 51.58 -51.72 14.27
N ALA A 159 51.86 -50.41 14.37
CA ALA A 159 53.11 -49.82 13.89
C ALA A 159 54.34 -50.36 14.65
N GLU A 160 54.25 -50.49 15.98
CA GLU A 160 55.31 -51.08 16.82
C GLU A 160 55.54 -52.57 16.49
N LEU A 161 54.45 -53.33 16.26
CA LEU A 161 54.53 -54.72 15.83
C LEU A 161 55.13 -54.85 14.43
N ASN A 162 54.71 -54.00 13.48
CA ASN A 162 55.27 -53.98 12.13
C ASN A 162 56.74 -53.60 12.13
N GLN A 163 57.16 -52.66 12.97
CA GLN A 163 58.58 -52.31 13.14
C GLN A 163 59.39 -53.49 13.71
N SER A 164 58.80 -54.24 14.64
CA SER A 164 59.41 -55.45 15.19
C SER A 164 59.50 -56.56 14.13
N LEU A 165 58.48 -56.69 13.27
CA LEU A 165 58.43 -57.65 12.16
C LEU A 165 59.33 -57.26 10.99
N ALA A 166 59.61 -55.98 10.78
CA ALA A 166 60.53 -55.51 9.74
C ALA A 166 61.95 -56.07 9.92
N GLN A 167 62.36 -56.40 11.15
CA GLN A 167 63.62 -57.11 11.42
C GLN A 167 63.67 -58.52 10.85
N TYR A 168 62.51 -59.06 10.48
CA TYR A 168 62.34 -60.37 9.88
C TYR A 168 61.93 -60.29 8.39
N GLU A 169 61.89 -59.10 7.77
CA GLU A 169 61.62 -58.96 6.32
C GLU A 169 62.71 -59.62 5.45
N ASP A 170 63.96 -59.65 5.94
CA ASP A 170 65.08 -60.29 5.26
C ASP A 170 65.15 -61.82 5.50
N LEU A 171 64.24 -62.39 6.32
CA LEU A 171 64.17 -63.85 6.47
C LEU A 171 63.52 -64.44 5.20
N PRO A 172 64.17 -65.42 4.55
CA PRO A 172 63.55 -66.08 3.41
C PRO A 172 62.23 -66.73 3.86
N PRO A 173 61.16 -66.67 3.03
CA PRO A 173 59.78 -66.98 3.42
C PRO A 173 59.53 -68.43 3.84
N ASN A 174 60.56 -69.27 3.84
CA ASN A 174 60.47 -70.67 4.16
C ASN A 174 61.48 -71.07 5.24
N LEU A 175 61.14 -70.81 6.50
CA LEU A 175 61.83 -71.33 7.70
C LEU A 175 62.08 -72.86 7.61
N LEU A 176 61.22 -73.58 6.88
CA LEU A 176 61.38 -75.01 6.62
C LEU A 176 62.60 -75.31 5.74
N GLN A 177 62.89 -74.49 4.73
CA GLN A 177 64.08 -74.63 3.88
C GLN A 177 65.37 -74.34 4.65
N ALA A 178 65.37 -73.32 5.51
CA ALA A 178 66.51 -73.04 6.38
C ALA A 178 66.79 -74.19 7.36
N LYS A 179 65.73 -74.77 7.94
CA LYS A 179 65.84 -75.96 8.81
C LYS A 179 66.41 -77.17 8.06
N LEU A 180 65.93 -77.42 6.83
CA LEU A 180 66.42 -78.52 5.98
C LEU A 180 67.91 -78.36 5.61
N LEU A 181 68.37 -77.14 5.33
CA LEU A 181 69.77 -76.84 5.04
C LEU A 181 70.69 -77.13 6.24
N ILE A 182 70.26 -76.77 7.45
CA ILE A 182 71.01 -77.02 8.69
C ILE A 182 71.08 -78.52 9.00
N GLU A 183 69.97 -79.26 8.86
CA GLU A 183 69.97 -80.72 9.04
C GLU A 183 70.85 -81.44 8.01
N GLY A 184 70.86 -80.97 6.76
CA GLY A 184 71.76 -81.47 5.72
C GLY A 184 73.23 -81.28 6.11
N LYS A 185 73.62 -80.08 6.54
CA LYS A 185 74.98 -79.78 6.99
C LYS A 185 75.38 -80.57 8.23
N ARG A 186 74.47 -80.81 9.17
CA ARG A 186 74.71 -81.65 10.34
C ARG A 186 75.05 -83.09 9.94
N LYS A 187 74.29 -83.69 9.01
CA LYS A 187 74.57 -85.04 8.52
C LYS A 187 75.87 -85.12 7.72
N GLU A 188 76.23 -84.08 6.97
CA GLU A 188 77.55 -83.99 6.33
C GLU A 188 78.68 -83.98 7.37
N TYR A 189 78.50 -83.25 8.48
CA TYR A 189 79.46 -83.19 9.57
C TYR A 189 79.62 -84.55 10.26
N GLU A 190 78.52 -85.24 10.57
CA GLU A 190 78.53 -86.59 11.16
C GLU A 190 79.25 -87.61 10.26
N LYS A 191 79.07 -87.52 8.93
CA LYS A 191 79.81 -88.36 7.97
C LYS A 191 81.31 -88.05 7.95
N LEU A 192 81.69 -86.78 8.00
CA LEU A 192 83.10 -86.38 8.08
C LEU A 192 83.73 -86.85 9.39
N GLU A 193 82.99 -86.80 10.50
CA GLU A 193 83.40 -87.30 11.81
C GLU A 193 83.58 -88.83 11.79
N GLN A 194 82.69 -89.58 11.13
CA GLN A 194 82.86 -91.02 10.91
C GLN A 194 84.09 -91.35 10.05
N ILE A 195 84.29 -90.65 8.93
CA ILE A 195 85.48 -90.82 8.08
C ILE A 195 86.76 -90.50 8.87
N PHE A 196 86.72 -89.48 9.73
CA PHE A 196 87.85 -89.14 10.59
C PHE A 196 88.10 -90.24 11.64
N LEU A 197 87.05 -90.79 12.25
CA LEU A 197 87.14 -91.90 13.19
C LEU A 197 87.72 -93.15 12.54
N GLU A 198 87.23 -93.54 11.36
CA GLU A 198 87.72 -94.69 10.59
C GLU A 198 89.20 -94.53 10.24
N LYS A 199 89.61 -93.35 9.75
CA LYS A 199 91.02 -93.06 9.45
C LYS A 199 91.91 -93.01 10.69
N SER A 200 91.35 -92.67 11.86
CA SER A 200 92.09 -92.67 13.14
C SER A 200 92.18 -94.04 13.81
N GLN A 201 91.43 -95.05 13.33
CA GLN A 201 91.49 -96.45 13.78
C GLN A 201 92.34 -97.35 12.86
N GLU A 202 92.83 -96.84 11.73
CA GLU A 202 93.78 -97.50 10.82
C GLU A 202 95.26 -97.06 11.02
N ILE A 203 95.60 -96.49 12.18
CA ILE A 203 96.99 -96.18 12.63
C ILE A 203 97.29 -96.97 13.90
#